data_AF-A0A661NPX0-F1
#
_entry.id   AF-A0A661NPX0-F1
#
_cell.length_a   1.000
_cell.length_b   1.000
_cell.length_c   1.000
_cell.angle_alpha   90.00
_cell.angle_beta   90.00
_cell.angle_gamma   90.00
#
_symmetry.space_group_name_H-M   'P 1'
#
loop_
_entity.id
_entity.type
_entity.pdbx_description
1 polymer ?
#
loop_
_entity_poly.entity_id
_entity_poly.type
_entity_poly.pdbx_seq_one_letter_code
_entity_poly.pdbx_strand_id
1 'polypeptide(L)'
;MDASHRTLLKEYGMLHGLTPAEQRVLELAPWIGSSLICETLGKTDPTVSCQAAAILAKTGEDHLKDVVISALAYARAVEIP
;
A
#
# COMPACT_ATOMS: atom_id res chain seq x y z
N MET A 1 3.79 15.98 -2.54
CA MET A 1 2.93 14.84 -2.91
C MET A 1 1.53 15.15 -2.46
N ASP A 2 0.64 15.33 -3.44
CA ASP A 2 -0.71 15.84 -3.26
C ASP A 2 -1.59 14.86 -2.50
N ALA A 3 -2.57 15.39 -1.77
CA ALA A 3 -3.55 14.61 -1.01
C ALA A 3 -4.21 13.50 -1.85
N SER A 4 -4.27 13.68 -3.17
CA SER A 4 -4.76 12.72 -4.16
C SER A 4 -4.05 11.35 -4.06
N HIS A 5 -2.72 11.29 -3.91
CA HIS A 5 -2.03 9.98 -3.88
C HIS A 5 -2.39 9.13 -2.66
N ARG A 6 -2.59 9.75 -1.50
CA ARG A 6 -3.01 9.01 -0.29
C ARG A 6 -4.44 8.51 -0.41
N THR A 7 -5.32 9.35 -0.98
CA THR A 7 -6.71 8.95 -1.24
C THR A 7 -6.77 7.76 -2.17
N LEU A 8 -5.98 7.74 -3.24
CA LEU A 8 -5.95 6.64 -4.21
C LEU A 8 -5.44 5.32 -3.60
N LEU A 9 -4.36 5.38 -2.82
CA LEU A 9 -3.87 4.20 -2.09
C LEU A 9 -4.90 3.66 -1.09
N LYS A 10 -5.71 4.55 -0.51
CA LYS A 10 -6.78 4.19 0.40
C LYS A 10 -7.96 3.54 -0.31
N GLU A 11 -8.39 4.08 -1.44
CA GLU A 11 -9.46 3.49 -2.27
C GLU A 11 -9.05 2.12 -2.80
N TYR A 12 -7.83 2.01 -3.30
CA TYR A 12 -7.27 0.74 -3.75
C TYR A 12 -7.22 -0.30 -2.63
N GLY A 13 -6.75 0.08 -1.44
CA GLY A 13 -6.73 -0.85 -0.32
C GLY A 13 -8.12 -1.27 0.16
N MET A 14 -9.12 -0.38 0.09
CA MET A 14 -10.52 -0.76 0.35
C MET A 14 -11.04 -1.76 -0.69
N LEU A 15 -10.72 -1.57 -1.97
CA LEU A 15 -11.09 -2.49 -3.06
C LEU A 15 -10.57 -3.91 -2.82
N HIS A 16 -9.33 -4.02 -2.32
CA HIS A 16 -8.67 -5.30 -2.05
C HIS A 16 -8.87 -5.82 -0.62
N GLY A 17 -9.74 -5.20 0.18
CA GLY A 17 -10.05 -5.64 1.54
C GLY A 17 -8.84 -5.58 2.48
N LEU A 18 -7.99 -4.55 2.34
CA LEU A 18 -6.89 -4.31 3.26
C LEU A 18 -7.39 -3.92 4.65
N THR A 19 -6.77 -4.50 5.68
CA THR A 19 -7.00 -4.09 7.06
C THR A 19 -6.38 -2.72 7.32
N PRO A 20 -6.75 -2.00 8.40
CA PRO A 20 -6.14 -0.71 8.74
C PRO A 20 -4.61 -0.78 8.93
N ALA A 21 -4.08 -1.94 9.36
CA ALA A 21 -2.65 -2.15 9.52
C ALA A 21 -1.93 -2.32 8.17
N GLU A 22 -2.51 -3.12 7.27
CA GLU A 22 -2.03 -3.30 5.90
C GLU A 22 -2.11 -2.00 5.11
N GLN A 23 -3.22 -1.26 5.24
CA GLN A 23 -3.42 0.03 4.61
C GLN A 23 -2.30 1.01 4.96
N ARG A 24 -1.88 1.03 6.23
CA ARG A 24 -0.82 1.91 6.70
C ARG A 24 0.55 1.52 6.16
N VAL A 25 0.79 0.22 5.93
CA VAL A 25 2.01 -0.27 5.27
C VAL A 25 2.00 0.12 3.79
N LEU A 26 0.88 -0.07 3.09
CA LEU A 26 0.73 0.34 1.69
C LEU A 26 0.86 1.85 1.50
N GLU A 27 0.31 2.64 2.42
CA GLU A 27 0.50 4.08 2.43
C GLU A 27 1.99 4.38 2.51
N LEU A 28 2.75 3.80 3.46
CA LEU A 28 4.16 4.13 3.67
C LEU A 28 5.15 3.59 2.61
N ALA A 29 4.81 2.50 1.93
CA ALA A 29 5.64 1.82 0.93
C ALA A 29 6.21 2.69 -0.23
N PRO A 30 5.52 3.74 -0.75
CA PRO A 30 6.06 4.63 -1.77
C PRO A 30 7.16 5.56 -1.25
N TRP A 31 7.25 5.79 0.06
CA TRP A 31 8.09 6.84 0.64
C TRP A 31 9.33 6.31 1.31
N ILE A 32 9.25 5.11 1.87
CA ILE A 32 10.27 4.59 2.78
C ILE A 32 10.43 3.07 2.63
N GLY A 33 11.66 2.59 2.76
CA GLY A 33 11.97 1.16 2.73
C GLY A 33 11.42 0.44 3.97
N SER A 34 11.30 -0.89 3.89
CA SER A 34 10.68 -1.74 4.93
C SER A 34 11.22 -1.48 6.33
N SER A 35 12.53 -1.24 6.48
CA SER A 35 13.18 -0.92 7.75
C SER A 35 12.64 0.36 8.39
N LEU A 36 12.46 1.43 7.60
CA LEU A 36 11.92 2.69 8.09
C LEU A 36 10.40 2.61 8.33
N ILE A 37 9.69 1.75 7.59
CA ILE A 37 8.26 1.46 7.86
C ILE A 37 8.12 0.88 9.27
N CYS A 38 9.01 -0.02 9.66
CA CYS A 38 9.04 -0.60 11.01
C CYS A 38 9.21 0.48 12.08
N GLU A 39 10.18 1.37 11.91
CA GLU A 39 10.42 2.50 12.82
C GLU A 39 9.22 3.44 12.88
N THR A 40 8.62 3.78 11.73
CA THR A 40 7.47 4.69 11.63
C THR A 40 6.21 4.11 12.26
N LEU A 41 6.02 2.78 12.17
CA LEU A 41 4.87 2.10 12.74
C LEU A 41 5.10 1.63 14.19
N GLY A 42 6.31 1.82 14.74
CA GLY A 42 6.69 1.27 16.04
C GLY A 42 6.56 -0.25 16.09
N LYS A 43 6.76 -0.93 14.94
CA LYS A 43 6.59 -2.37 14.79
C LYS A 43 7.92 -3.04 14.47
N THR A 44 7.98 -4.33 14.74
CA THR A 44 9.14 -5.17 14.37
C THR A 44 9.05 -5.57 12.90
N ASP A 45 10.21 -5.74 12.26
CA ASP A 45 10.36 -6.17 10.87
C ASP A 45 9.54 -7.41 10.46
N PRO A 46 9.42 -8.47 11.29
CA PRO A 46 8.58 -9.62 10.96
C PRO A 46 7.11 -9.25 10.82
N THR A 47 6.63 -8.28 11.61
CA THR A 47 5.23 -7.84 11.54
C THR A 47 4.97 -7.12 10.22
N VAL A 48 5.85 -6.19 9.84
CA VAL A 48 5.71 -5.45 8.57
C VAL A 48 5.85 -6.40 7.38
N SER A 49 6.76 -7.38 7.44
CA SER A 49 6.91 -8.42 6.43
C SER A 49 5.66 -9.29 6.27
N CYS A 50 5.02 -9.70 7.38
CA CYS A 50 3.75 -10.43 7.32
C CYS A 50 2.62 -9.58 6.71
N GLN A 51 2.55 -8.29 7.04
CA GLN A 51 1.55 -7.39 6.47
C GLN A 51 1.82 -7.15 4.97
N ALA A 52 3.08 -7.01 4.56
CA ALA A 52 3.47 -6.90 3.17
C ALA A 52 3.04 -8.17 2.39
N ALA A 53 3.36 -9.36 2.90
CA ALA A 53 2.94 -10.61 2.27
C ALA A 53 1.41 -10.74 2.15
N ALA A 54 0.66 -10.29 3.17
CA ALA A 54 -0.80 -10.27 3.11
C ALA A 54 -1.35 -9.30 2.05
N ILE A 55 -0.74 -8.11 1.90
CA ILE A 55 -1.08 -7.16 0.84
C ILE A 55 -0.86 -7.82 -0.52
N LEU A 56 0.33 -8.37 -0.75
CA LEU A 56 0.69 -9.04 -2.01
C LEU A 56 -0.28 -10.16 -2.38
N ALA A 57 -0.66 -11.00 -1.40
CA ALA A 57 -1.64 -12.05 -1.61
C ALA A 57 -3.04 -11.54 -1.98
N LYS A 58 -3.46 -10.38 -1.43
CA LYS A 58 -4.77 -9.77 -1.70
C LYS A 58 -4.82 -9.01 -3.01
N THR A 59 -3.68 -8.46 -3.44
CA THR A 59 -3.59 -7.68 -4.68
C THR A 59 -3.16 -8.54 -5.86
N GLY A 60 -2.57 -9.71 -5.61
CA GLY A 60 -2.00 -10.58 -6.65
C GLY A 60 -0.69 -10.04 -7.23
N GLU A 61 0.02 -9.22 -6.47
CA GLU A 61 1.26 -8.55 -6.90
C GLU A 61 2.47 -9.20 -6.25
N ASP A 62 3.64 -9.10 -6.89
CA ASP A 62 4.87 -9.71 -6.39
C ASP A 62 5.67 -8.77 -5.46
N HIS A 63 5.51 -7.45 -5.61
CA HIS A 63 6.20 -6.46 -4.77
C HIS A 63 5.29 -5.30 -4.39
N LEU A 64 5.53 -4.69 -3.22
CA LEU A 64 4.77 -3.52 -2.76
C LEU A 64 4.86 -2.33 -3.72
N LYS A 65 5.98 -2.19 -4.45
CA LYS A 65 6.11 -1.18 -5.51
C LYS A 65 5.10 -1.39 -6.64
N ASP A 66 4.81 -2.65 -6.99
CA ASP A 66 3.91 -3.00 -8.08
C ASP A 66 2.46 -2.72 -7.63
N VAL A 67 2.14 -2.99 -6.36
CA VAL A 67 0.88 -2.58 -5.71
C VAL A 67 0.65 -1.07 -5.80
N VAL A 68 1.68 -0.27 -5.51
CA VAL A 68 1.60 1.20 -5.59
C VAL A 68 1.37 1.65 -7.03
N ILE A 69 2.06 1.03 -8.00
CA ILE A 69 1.87 1.33 -9.43
C ILE A 69 0.43 0.98 -9.86
N SER A 70 -0.08 -0.20 -9.47
CA SER A 70 -1.45 -0.64 -9.77
C SER A 70 -2.51 0.29 -9.14
N ALA A 71 -2.29 0.75 -7.90
CA ALA A 71 -3.16 1.72 -7.25
C ALA A 71 -3.21 3.07 -7.99
N LEU A 72 -2.06 3.55 -8.47
CA LEU A 72 -1.96 4.78 -9.25
C LEU A 72 -2.53 4.62 -10.68
N ALA A 73 -2.40 3.43 -11.27
CA ALA A 73 -2.97 3.12 -12.57
C ALA A 73 -4.51 3.01 -12.51
N TYR A 74 -5.04 2.42 -11.44
CA TYR A 74 -6.49 2.34 -11.18
C TYR A 74 -7.13 3.73 -11.14
N ALA A 75 -6.50 4.67 -10.43
CA ALA A 75 -6.94 6.07 -10.38
C ALA A 75 -7.15 6.68 -11.76
N ARG A 76 -6.18 6.45 -12.64
CA ARG A 76 -6.14 7.00 -13.99
C ARG A 76 -7.17 6.36 -14.93
N ALA A 77 -7.58 5.12 -14.65
CA ALA A 77 -8.66 4.43 -15.35
C ALA A 77 -10.06 4.88 -14.89
N VAL A 78 -10.19 5.31 -13.63
CA VAL A 78 -11.45 5.84 -13.07
C VAL A 78 -11.69 7.31 -13.47
N GLU A 79 -10.64 8.08 -13.79
CA GLU A 79 -10.73 9.46 -14.28
C GLU A 79 -11.07 9.61 -15.79
N ILE A 80 -11.55 8.55 -16.47
CA ILE A 80 -11.97 8.63 -17.88
C ILE A 80 -13.49 8.86 -17.97
N PRO A 81 -13.98 10.09 -18.27
CA PRO A 81 -15.34 10.31 -18.76
C PRO A 81 -15.55 9.77 -20.19
#